data_AF-A0A1V6IEQ2-F1
#
_entry.id   AF-A0A1V6IEQ2-F1
#
_cell.length_a   1.000
_cell.length_b   1.000
_cell.length_c   1.000
_cell.angle_alpha   90.00
_cell.angle_beta   90.00
_cell.angle_gamma   90.00
#
_symmetry.space_group_name_H-M   'P 1'
#
loop_
_entity.id
_entity.type
_entity.pdbx_description
1 polymer ?
#
loop_
_entity_poly.entity_id
_entity_poly.type
_entity_poly.pdbx_seq_one_letter_code
_entity_poly.pdbx_strand_id
1 'polypeptide(L)'
;MIDASHHPFKENLEITKRVVDYAHARGVSVESELGSIGGQEEHVIAETLYADPNECLEMVQKTKIDCLAPALGSVHGPYKGEPKLGFDEMDHINKLVGVPLVLHGGSGIPDFQIQMAIERGTAKINVNTEIQQEWTKIVRETLANNDKVYDPRKIIGPGMKGIRKVVNEKCRVFGCIGKAA
;
A
#
# COMPACT_ATOMS: atom_id res chain seq x y z
N MET A 1 -10.72 3.35 -1.11
CA MET A 1 -10.10 3.73 0.17
C MET A 1 -10.50 5.16 0.49
N ILE A 2 -10.82 5.45 1.74
CA ILE A 2 -10.88 6.80 2.27
C ILE A 2 -9.75 6.93 3.29
N ASP A 3 -8.84 7.88 3.04
CA ASP A 3 -7.83 8.25 4.01
C ASP A 3 -8.28 9.52 4.74
N ALA A 4 -8.56 9.36 6.03
CA ALA A 4 -8.77 10.46 6.96
C ALA A 4 -7.86 10.31 8.19
N SER A 5 -6.73 9.59 8.06
CA SER A 5 -5.78 9.29 9.15
C SER A 5 -5.10 10.54 9.72
N HIS A 6 -5.05 11.61 8.93
CA HIS A 6 -4.54 12.93 9.29
C HIS A 6 -5.49 13.71 10.21
N HIS A 7 -6.75 13.29 10.35
CA HIS A 7 -7.73 13.90 11.25
C HIS A 7 -7.71 13.22 12.63
N PRO A 8 -8.18 13.90 13.69
CA PRO A 8 -8.43 13.25 14.97
C PRO A 8 -9.32 12.01 14.80
N PHE A 9 -9.05 10.95 15.57
CA PHE A 9 -9.71 9.64 15.42
C PHE A 9 -11.24 9.72 15.28
N LYS A 10 -11.91 10.52 16.10
CA LYS A 10 -13.37 10.70 16.05
C LYS A 10 -13.85 11.23 14.70
N GLU A 11 -13.13 12.18 14.10
CA GLU A 11 -13.46 12.74 12.80
C GLU A 11 -13.18 11.74 11.68
N ASN A 12 -12.04 11.03 11.73
CA ASN A 12 -11.73 9.93 10.82
C ASN A 12 -12.85 8.88 10.83
N LEU A 13 -13.29 8.47 12.02
CA LEU A 13 -14.37 7.51 12.23
C LEU A 13 -15.69 7.98 11.58
N GLU A 14 -16.08 9.25 11.80
CA GLU A 14 -17.30 9.83 11.23
C GLU A 14 -17.24 9.93 9.70
N ILE A 15 -16.10 10.37 9.14
CA ILE A 15 -15.88 10.46 7.69
C ILE A 15 -15.92 9.05 7.07
N THR A 16 -15.17 8.11 7.64
CA THR A 16 -15.11 6.73 7.16
C THR A 16 -16.49 6.08 7.19
N LYS A 17 -17.27 6.25 8.26
CA LYS A 17 -18.63 5.71 8.36
C LYS A 17 -19.52 6.20 7.21
N ARG A 18 -19.46 7.50 6.88
CA ARG A 18 -20.25 8.09 5.79
C ARG A 18 -19.88 7.50 4.42
N VAL A 19 -18.58 7.26 4.20
CA VAL A 19 -18.10 6.62 2.96
C VAL A 19 -18.58 5.17 2.89
N VAL A 20 -18.47 4.42 3.99
CA VAL A 20 -18.96 3.04 4.06
C VAL A 20 -20.45 2.97 3.74
N ASP A 21 -21.29 3.80 4.39
CA ASP A 21 -22.74 3.79 4.17
C ASP A 21 -23.11 4.05 2.69
N TYR A 22 -22.36 4.94 2.03
CA TYR A 22 -22.57 5.23 0.62
C TYR A 22 -22.10 4.09 -0.31
N ALA A 23 -20.92 3.53 -0.04
CA ALA A 23 -20.26 2.53 -0.87
C ALA A 23 -20.94 1.15 -0.76
N HIS A 24 -21.27 0.73 0.46
CA HIS A 24 -21.92 -0.56 0.73
C HIS A 24 -23.31 -0.66 0.11
N ALA A 25 -24.07 0.45 0.09
CA ALA A 25 -25.35 0.53 -0.62
C ALA A 25 -25.24 0.28 -2.15
N ARG A 26 -24.01 0.24 -2.69
CA ARG A 26 -23.69 0.03 -4.10
C ARG A 26 -22.81 -1.20 -4.34
N GLY A 27 -22.59 -2.04 -3.32
CA GLY A 27 -21.73 -3.22 -3.42
C GLY A 27 -20.25 -2.88 -3.65
N VAL A 28 -19.79 -1.71 -3.19
CA VAL A 28 -18.39 -1.28 -3.29
C VAL A 28 -17.72 -1.44 -1.92
N SER A 29 -16.55 -2.07 -1.88
CA SER A 29 -15.77 -2.23 -0.65
C SER A 29 -15.02 -0.96 -0.25
N VAL A 30 -14.74 -0.81 1.04
CA VAL A 30 -14.06 0.34 1.63
C VAL A 30 -12.87 -0.11 2.48
N GLU A 31 -11.74 0.53 2.20
CA GLU A 31 -10.53 0.52 3.02
C GLU A 31 -10.45 1.85 3.78
N SER A 32 -10.04 1.81 5.05
CA SER A 32 -9.65 3.00 5.82
C SER A 32 -8.25 2.86 6.40
N GLU A 33 -7.70 3.97 6.87
CA GLU A 33 -6.35 4.05 7.45
C GLU A 33 -6.37 4.60 8.88
N LEU A 34 -5.43 4.11 9.70
CA LEU A 34 -5.13 4.62 11.04
C LEU A 34 -3.62 4.71 11.27
N GLY A 35 -3.21 5.66 12.10
CA GLY A 35 -1.81 6.04 12.29
C GLY A 35 -1.31 6.96 11.16
N SER A 36 0.00 7.07 10.99
CA SER A 36 0.59 7.86 9.91
C SER A 36 1.74 7.10 9.26
N ILE A 37 1.63 6.92 7.94
CA ILE A 37 2.68 6.30 7.13
C ILE A 37 3.77 7.34 6.90
N GLY A 38 5.03 6.97 7.14
CA GLY A 38 6.13 7.93 6.98
C GLY A 38 6.45 8.22 5.51
N GLY A 39 7.30 9.21 5.25
CA GLY A 39 7.86 9.43 3.92
C GLY A 39 7.15 10.53 3.13
N GLN A 40 7.32 10.50 1.81
CA GLN A 40 6.79 11.54 0.92
C GLN A 40 5.70 10.99 0.01
N GLU A 41 4.51 11.56 0.12
CA GLU A 41 3.39 11.30 -0.79
C GLU A 41 2.83 12.63 -1.30
N GLU A 42 2.75 12.79 -2.63
CA GLU A 42 2.18 13.98 -3.30
C GLU A 42 2.53 15.34 -2.64
N HIS A 43 3.80 15.51 -2.24
CA HIS A 43 4.40 16.68 -1.58
C HIS A 43 4.21 16.82 -0.05
N VAL A 44 3.51 15.91 0.61
CA VAL A 44 3.41 15.84 2.08
C VAL A 44 4.55 14.99 2.62
N ILE A 45 5.24 15.48 3.66
CA ILE A 45 6.22 14.70 4.43
C ILE A 45 5.58 14.38 5.77
N ALA A 46 5.39 13.10 6.06
CA ALA A 46 4.84 12.62 7.32
C ALA A 46 5.89 11.84 8.12
N GLU A 47 5.84 12.00 9.44
CA GLU A 47 6.53 11.11 10.37
C GLU A 47 5.69 9.87 10.62
N THR A 48 6.37 8.74 10.86
CA THR A 48 5.67 7.49 11.14
C THR A 48 5.05 7.52 12.53
N LEU A 49 3.73 7.35 12.61
CA LEU A 49 2.98 7.14 13.84
C LEU A 49 2.28 5.79 13.79
N TYR A 50 2.51 4.93 14.77
CA TYR A 50 1.87 3.61 14.79
C TYR A 50 0.38 3.74 15.06
N ALA A 51 -0.41 2.89 14.42
CA ALA A 51 -1.84 2.77 14.70
C ALA A 51 -2.09 2.21 16.11
N ASP A 52 -3.06 2.78 16.83
CA ASP A 52 -3.50 2.24 18.12
C ASP A 52 -4.42 1.02 17.92
N PRO A 53 -4.17 -0.13 18.57
CA PRO A 53 -4.99 -1.33 18.40
C PRO A 53 -6.46 -1.17 18.81
N ASN A 54 -6.75 -0.38 19.85
CA ASN A 54 -8.13 -0.13 20.30
C ASN A 54 -8.86 0.76 19.30
N GLU A 55 -8.20 1.78 18.75
CA GLU A 55 -8.75 2.59 17.66
C GLU A 55 -9.02 1.74 16.42
N CYS A 56 -8.13 0.80 16.09
CA CYS A 56 -8.33 -0.15 14.99
C CYS A 56 -9.59 -1.01 15.19
N LEU A 57 -9.77 -1.55 16.40
CA LEU A 57 -10.96 -2.32 16.75
C LEU A 57 -12.23 -1.46 16.65
N GLU A 58 -12.20 -0.27 17.23
CA GLU A 58 -13.34 0.63 17.23
C GLU A 58 -13.72 1.07 15.81
N MET A 59 -12.73 1.40 14.97
CA MET A 59 -12.91 1.73 13.55
C MET A 59 -13.65 0.61 12.84
N VAL A 60 -13.17 -0.63 12.92
CA VAL A 60 -13.79 -1.77 12.24
C VAL A 60 -15.19 -2.05 12.79
N GLN A 61 -15.36 -2.03 14.11
CA GLN A 61 -16.66 -2.33 14.73
C GLN A 61 -17.74 -1.32 14.37
N LYS A 62 -17.41 -0.03 14.37
CA LYS A 62 -18.38 1.06 14.15
C LYS A 62 -18.61 1.37 12.68
N THR A 63 -17.58 1.27 11.84
CA THR A 63 -17.68 1.62 10.41
C THR A 63 -18.05 0.44 9.53
N LYS A 64 -17.64 -0.78 9.90
CA LYS A 64 -17.78 -1.98 9.07
C LYS A 64 -16.98 -1.92 7.76
N ILE A 65 -15.84 -1.23 7.74
CA ILE A 65 -14.88 -1.31 6.62
C ILE A 65 -14.50 -2.76 6.28
N ASP A 66 -14.13 -2.98 5.02
CA ASP A 66 -13.83 -4.30 4.46
C ASP A 66 -12.36 -4.69 4.61
N CYS A 67 -11.47 -3.70 4.76
CA CYS A 67 -10.07 -3.89 5.11
C CYS A 67 -9.51 -2.64 5.81
N LEU A 68 -8.43 -2.82 6.56
CA LEU A 68 -7.81 -1.75 7.36
C LEU A 68 -6.33 -1.60 7.00
N ALA A 69 -5.88 -0.37 6.82
CA ALA A 69 -4.47 0.00 6.70
C ALA A 69 -3.96 0.56 8.05
N PRO A 70 -3.40 -0.27 8.95
CA PRO A 70 -2.73 0.24 10.14
C PRO A 70 -1.30 0.65 9.79
N ALA A 71 -0.93 1.91 10.03
CA ALA A 71 0.45 2.35 9.90
C ALA A 71 1.32 1.66 10.98
N LEU A 72 2.29 0.86 10.54
CA LEU A 72 3.12 0.02 11.41
C LEU A 72 4.59 0.02 10.97
N GLY A 73 5.15 1.19 10.66
CA GLY A 73 6.57 1.33 10.30
C GLY A 73 6.89 1.42 8.81
N SER A 74 5.88 1.31 7.94
CA SER A 74 6.06 1.50 6.50
C SER A 74 6.22 2.98 6.11
N VAL A 75 6.83 3.23 4.95
CA VAL A 75 6.96 4.58 4.38
C VAL A 75 6.61 4.62 2.89
N HIS A 76 6.12 5.76 2.43
CA HIS A 76 5.97 6.06 1.01
C HIS A 76 7.27 6.56 0.39
N GLY A 77 7.52 6.13 -0.85
CA GLY A 77 8.75 6.42 -1.57
C GLY A 77 9.93 5.50 -1.18
N PRO A 78 11.17 5.91 -1.48
CA PRO A 78 12.36 5.14 -1.13
C PRO A 78 12.64 5.15 0.39
N TYR A 79 12.91 3.97 0.95
CA TYR A 79 13.34 3.85 2.34
C TYR A 79 14.75 4.41 2.56
N LYS A 80 14.96 5.05 3.72
CA LYS A 80 16.30 5.39 4.23
C LYS A 80 16.74 4.31 5.22
N GLY A 81 17.54 3.36 4.76
CA GLY A 81 17.95 2.20 5.56
C GLY A 81 16.92 1.07 5.51
N GLU A 82 17.01 0.13 6.45
CA GLU A 82 16.12 -1.03 6.49
C GLU A 82 14.73 -0.66 7.08
N PRO A 83 13.62 -1.11 6.45
CA PRO A 83 12.29 -0.97 7.02
C PRO A 83 12.20 -1.61 8.40
N LYS A 84 11.56 -0.91 9.34
CA LYS A 84 11.30 -1.39 10.70
C LYS A 84 9.81 -1.55 10.91
N LEU A 85 9.27 -2.68 10.46
CA LEU A 85 7.83 -2.96 10.59
C LEU A 85 7.49 -3.47 12.00
N GLY A 86 6.37 -3.01 12.54
CA GLY A 86 5.80 -3.48 13.81
C GLY A 86 5.08 -4.81 13.63
N PHE A 87 5.83 -5.92 13.55
CA PHE A 87 5.26 -7.25 13.31
C PHE A 87 4.44 -7.79 14.48
N ASP A 88 4.82 -7.48 15.72
CA ASP A 88 4.07 -7.92 16.91
C ASP A 88 2.75 -7.15 17.01
N GLU A 89 2.77 -5.85 16.70
CA GLU A 89 1.60 -5.00 16.61
C GLU A 89 0.68 -5.44 15.46
N MET A 90 1.23 -5.81 14.31
CA MET A 90 0.47 -6.32 13.17
C MET A 90 -0.29 -7.61 13.52
N ASP A 91 0.38 -8.56 14.16
CA ASP A 91 -0.24 -9.81 14.61
C ASP A 91 -1.32 -9.56 15.67
N HIS A 92 -1.07 -8.63 16.60
CA HIS A 92 -2.04 -8.24 17.60
C HIS A 92 -3.29 -7.61 16.98
N ILE A 93 -3.12 -6.63 16.09
CA ILE A 93 -4.23 -5.95 15.40
C ILE A 93 -5.01 -6.95 14.55
N ASN A 94 -4.35 -7.81 13.77
CA ASN A 94 -5.02 -8.81 12.94
C ASN A 94 -5.96 -9.71 13.76
N LYS A 95 -5.48 -10.23 14.89
CA LYS A 95 -6.28 -11.06 15.82
C LYS A 95 -7.45 -10.30 16.44
N LEU A 96 -7.29 -8.99 16.62
CA LEU A 96 -8.27 -8.13 17.26
C LEU A 96 -9.40 -7.72 16.31
N VAL A 97 -9.07 -7.32 15.08
CA VAL A 97 -10.03 -6.70 14.15
C VAL A 97 -10.74 -7.68 13.23
N GLY A 98 -10.10 -8.80 12.87
CA GLY A 98 -10.71 -9.85 12.06
C GLY A 98 -11.05 -9.49 10.61
N VAL A 99 -10.59 -8.34 10.10
CA VAL A 99 -10.65 -7.95 8.69
C VAL A 99 -9.25 -8.02 8.05
N PRO A 100 -9.13 -8.21 6.74
CA PRO A 100 -7.84 -8.19 6.06
C PRO A 100 -7.06 -6.89 6.30
N LEU A 101 -5.77 -7.00 6.59
CA LEU A 101 -4.90 -5.83 6.76
C LEU A 101 -4.29 -5.39 5.42
N VAL A 102 -3.99 -4.11 5.32
CA VAL A 102 -3.36 -3.48 4.16
C VAL A 102 -2.01 -2.89 4.55
N LEU A 103 -0.97 -3.29 3.81
CA LEU A 103 0.37 -2.73 3.94
C LEU A 103 0.60 -1.68 2.85
N HIS A 104 0.63 -0.42 3.27
CA HIS A 104 1.05 0.68 2.44
C HIS A 104 2.57 0.76 2.34
N GLY A 105 3.11 1.53 1.39
CA GLY A 105 4.55 1.69 1.26
C GLY A 105 5.35 0.41 0.95
N GLY A 106 4.76 -0.55 0.24
CA GLY A 106 5.41 -1.85 -0.02
C GLY A 106 6.66 -1.83 -0.90
N SER A 107 7.01 -0.68 -1.50
CA SER A 107 8.21 -0.54 -2.35
C SER A 107 9.47 -0.41 -1.51
N GLY A 108 10.48 -1.24 -1.77
CA GLY A 108 11.74 -1.28 -1.03
C GLY A 108 11.71 -2.14 0.24
N ILE A 109 10.55 -2.72 0.59
CA ILE A 109 10.45 -3.69 1.68
C ILE A 109 11.05 -5.03 1.22
N PRO A 110 12.01 -5.63 1.96
CA PRO A 110 12.57 -6.93 1.63
C PRO A 110 11.49 -8.03 1.54
N ASP A 111 11.64 -8.93 0.58
CA ASP A 111 10.65 -10.00 0.31
C ASP A 111 10.33 -10.84 1.55
N PHE A 112 11.32 -11.10 2.42
CA PHE A 112 11.09 -11.86 3.67
C PHE A 112 10.19 -11.09 4.65
N GLN A 113 10.33 -9.76 4.74
CA GLN A 113 9.45 -8.94 5.57
C GLN A 113 8.04 -8.87 4.99
N ILE A 114 7.90 -8.85 3.66
CA ILE A 114 6.59 -8.97 3.00
C ILE A 114 5.92 -10.30 3.35
N GLN A 115 6.64 -11.42 3.30
CA GLN A 115 6.10 -12.72 3.71
C GLN A 115 5.66 -12.72 5.17
N MET A 116 6.49 -12.18 6.07
CA MET A 116 6.15 -12.06 7.49
C MET A 116 4.88 -11.21 7.72
N ALA A 117 4.66 -10.16 6.93
CA ALA A 117 3.45 -9.34 7.01
C ALA A 117 2.21 -10.11 6.53
N ILE A 118 2.34 -10.89 5.45
CA ILE A 118 1.26 -11.73 4.91
C ILE A 118 0.85 -12.81 5.92
N GLU A 119 1.82 -13.48 6.55
CA GLU A 119 1.58 -14.46 7.63
C GLU A 119 0.80 -13.88 8.82
N ARG A 120 0.84 -12.55 8.98
CA ARG A 120 0.19 -11.81 10.07
C ARG A 120 -1.08 -11.07 9.61
N GLY A 121 -1.67 -11.47 8.49
CA GLY A 121 -2.99 -11.00 8.06
C GLY A 121 -2.98 -9.88 7.02
N THR A 122 -1.81 -9.45 6.53
CA THR A 122 -1.74 -8.55 5.38
C THR A 122 -2.23 -9.28 4.12
N ALA A 123 -3.27 -8.74 3.49
CA ALA A 123 -3.86 -9.31 2.27
C ALA A 123 -3.82 -8.36 1.07
N LYS A 124 -3.51 -7.08 1.28
CA LYS A 124 -3.30 -6.08 0.23
C LYS A 124 -1.99 -5.35 0.49
N ILE A 125 -1.15 -5.24 -0.53
CA ILE A 125 0.16 -4.57 -0.45
C ILE A 125 0.23 -3.53 -1.57
N ASN A 126 0.50 -2.28 -1.21
CA ASN A 126 0.60 -1.19 -2.18
C ASN A 126 2.04 -1.09 -2.71
N VAL A 127 2.22 -1.18 -4.03
CA VAL A 127 3.52 -1.00 -4.71
C VAL A 127 3.36 0.07 -5.79
N ASN A 128 4.22 1.09 -5.75
CA ASN A 128 4.18 2.19 -6.72
C ASN A 128 5.59 2.63 -7.11
N THR A 129 6.43 3.01 -6.13
CA THR A 129 7.77 3.57 -6.36
C THR A 129 8.65 2.70 -7.25
N GLU A 130 8.72 1.39 -6.99
CA GLU A 130 9.55 0.48 -7.80
C GLU A 130 9.08 0.39 -9.26
N ILE A 131 7.77 0.49 -9.50
CA ILE A 131 7.19 0.47 -10.84
C ILE A 131 7.59 1.74 -11.61
N GLN A 132 7.51 2.90 -10.94
CA GLN A 132 7.93 4.18 -11.51
C GLN A 132 9.43 4.20 -11.81
N GLN A 133 10.25 3.68 -10.89
CA GLN A 133 11.70 3.60 -11.04
C GLN A 133 12.10 2.74 -12.23
N GLU A 134 11.56 1.53 -12.36
CA GLU A 134 11.89 0.63 -13.47
C GLU A 134 11.42 1.20 -14.82
N TRP A 135 10.20 1.73 -14.89
CA TRP A 135 9.71 2.36 -16.12
C TRP A 135 10.60 3.53 -16.54
N THR A 136 10.92 4.41 -15.59
CA THR A 136 11.73 5.61 -15.84
C THR A 136 13.15 5.24 -16.27
N LYS A 137 13.76 4.23 -15.64
CA LYS A 137 15.07 3.71 -16.02
C LYS A 137 15.10 3.28 -17.48
N ILE A 138 14.15 2.44 -17.90
CA ILE A 138 14.08 1.92 -19.28
C ILE A 138 13.82 3.04 -20.29
N VAL A 139 12.96 4.01 -19.95
CA VAL A 139 12.71 5.17 -20.81
C VAL A 139 13.98 5.99 -20.99
N ARG A 140 14.71 6.28 -19.90
CA ARG A 140 16.00 7.00 -19.97
C ARG A 140 17.02 6.26 -20.82
N GLU A 141 17.17 4.95 -20.64
CA GLU A 141 18.06 4.12 -21.46
C GLU A 141 17.66 4.13 -22.95
N THR A 142 16.36 4.05 -23.24
CA THR A 142 15.85 4.07 -24.62
C THR A 142 16.18 5.39 -25.32
N LEU A 143 15.96 6.51 -24.63
CA LEU A 143 16.24 7.85 -25.17
C LEU A 143 17.75 8.10 -25.30
N ALA A 144 18.56 7.63 -24.35
CA ALA A 144 20.02 7.79 -24.39
C ALA A 144 20.66 6.98 -25.52
N ASN A 145 20.10 5.82 -25.86
CA ASN A 145 20.65 4.92 -26.88
C ASN A 145 20.18 5.23 -28.31
N ASN A 146 19.17 6.09 -28.50
CA ASN A 146 18.66 6.45 -29.82
C ASN A 146 18.08 7.88 -29.82
N ASP A 147 18.92 8.85 -30.13
CA ASP A 147 18.57 10.28 -30.23
C ASP A 147 17.52 10.60 -31.32
N LYS A 148 17.31 9.70 -32.28
CA LYS A 148 16.31 9.84 -33.36
C LYS A 148 14.97 9.20 -33.04
N VAL A 149 14.81 8.55 -31.89
CA VAL A 149 13.53 7.92 -31.51
C VAL A 149 12.49 9.00 -31.20
N TYR A 150 11.44 9.08 -32.02
CA TYR A 150 10.32 9.99 -31.79
C TYR A 150 8.98 9.24 -31.66
N ASP A 151 8.92 7.99 -32.13
CA ASP A 151 7.70 7.18 -32.05
C ASP A 151 7.45 6.80 -30.58
N PRO A 152 6.36 7.31 -29.96
CA PRO A 152 6.12 7.10 -28.53
C PRO A 152 5.96 5.62 -28.18
N ARG A 153 5.54 4.77 -29.11
CA ARG A 153 5.41 3.32 -28.87
C ARG A 153 6.76 2.66 -28.66
N LYS A 154 7.82 3.18 -29.28
CA LYS A 154 9.20 2.70 -29.11
C LYS A 154 9.82 3.16 -27.79
N ILE A 155 9.22 4.13 -27.11
CA ILE A 155 9.66 4.65 -25.80
C ILE A 155 8.83 4.04 -24.67
N ILE A 156 7.50 4.17 -24.77
CA ILE A 156 6.53 3.71 -23.76
C ILE A 156 6.47 2.17 -23.73
N GLY A 157 6.52 1.52 -24.90
CA GLY A 157 6.40 0.07 -25.01
C GLY A 157 7.45 -0.69 -24.18
N PRO A 158 8.76 -0.38 -24.30
CA PRO A 158 9.79 -0.94 -23.43
C PRO A 158 9.55 -0.67 -21.95
N GLY A 159 9.20 0.56 -21.57
CA GLY A 159 8.88 0.90 -20.18
C GLY A 159 7.74 0.05 -19.61
N MET A 160 6.68 -0.17 -20.38
CA MET A 160 5.55 -1.03 -19.99
C MET A 160 5.96 -2.50 -19.77
N LYS A 161 6.96 -3.00 -20.51
CA LYS A 161 7.53 -4.34 -20.27
C LYS A 161 8.26 -4.41 -18.93
N GLY A 162 8.97 -3.35 -18.55
CA GLY A 162 9.60 -3.22 -17.23
C GLY A 162 8.58 -3.26 -16.10
N ILE A 163 7.51 -2.46 -16.21
CA ILE A 163 6.38 -2.50 -15.26
C ILE A 163 5.85 -3.93 -15.11
N ARG A 164 5.56 -4.60 -16.23
CA ARG A 164 5.03 -5.98 -16.20
C ARG A 164 5.99 -6.96 -15.54
N LYS A 165 7.30 -6.79 -15.72
CA LYS A 165 8.32 -7.62 -15.07
C LYS A 165 8.26 -7.44 -13.54
N VAL A 166 8.29 -6.20 -13.05
CA VAL A 166 8.22 -5.88 -11.61
C VAL A 166 6.93 -6.42 -10.99
N VAL A 167 5.78 -6.20 -11.65
CA VAL A 167 4.49 -6.71 -11.16
C VAL A 167 4.50 -8.24 -11.04
N ASN A 168 5.02 -8.96 -12.04
CA ASN A 168 5.12 -10.42 -11.97
C ASN A 168 6.05 -10.90 -10.83
N GLU A 169 7.17 -10.21 -10.61
CA GLU A 169 8.07 -10.52 -9.50
C GLU A 169 7.38 -10.32 -8.15
N LYS A 170 6.69 -9.19 -7.96
CA LYS A 170 5.90 -8.93 -6.74
C LYS A 170 4.76 -9.92 -6.56
N CYS A 171 4.03 -10.29 -7.61
CA CYS A 171 2.98 -11.31 -7.51
C CYS A 171 3.50 -12.68 -7.07
N ARG A 172 4.73 -13.07 -7.48
CA ARG A 172 5.37 -14.30 -7.00
C ARG A 172 5.68 -14.20 -5.51
N VAL A 173 6.27 -13.09 -5.08
CA VAL A 173 6.53 -12.82 -3.66
C VAL A 173 5.21 -12.88 -2.89
N PHE A 174 4.17 -12.14 -3.30
CA PHE A 174 2.88 -12.13 -2.63
C PHE A 174 2.12 -13.47 -2.65
N GLY A 175 2.60 -14.48 -3.37
CA GLY A 175 1.97 -15.80 -3.43
C GLY A 175 0.61 -15.81 -4.17
N CYS A 176 0.32 -14.79 -4.98
CA CYS A 176 -0.98 -14.62 -5.63
C CYS A 176 -1.04 -15.20 -7.07
N ILE A 177 0.07 -15.72 -7.59
CA ILE A 177 0.09 -16.41 -8.89
C ILE A 177 -0.80 -17.66 -8.85
N GLY A 178 -1.70 -17.79 -9.82
CA GLY A 178 -2.61 -18.94 -9.94
C GLY A 178 -3.79 -18.93 -8.97
N LYS A 179 -4.08 -17.80 -8.31
CA LYS A 179 -5.21 -17.64 -7.38
C LYS A 179 -6.47 -17.03 -8.01
N ALA A 180 -6.44 -16.72 -9.32
CA ALA A 180 -7.62 -16.26 -10.02
C ALA A 180 -8.68 -17.37 -10.08
N ALA A 181 -9.94 -16.99 -9.87
CA ALA A 181 -11.11 -17.87 -9.99
C ALA A 181 -11.50 -18.11 -11.46
#